data_AF-A0A9P8W2L6-F1
#
_entry.id   AF-A0A9P8W2L6-F1
#
_cell.length_a   1.000
_cell.length_b   1.000
_cell.length_c   1.000
_cell.angle_alpha   90.00
_cell.angle_beta   90.00
_cell.angle_gamma   90.00
#
_symmetry.space_group_name_H-M   'P 1'
#
loop_
_entity.id
_entity.type
_entity.pdbx_description
1 polymer ?
#
loop_
_entity_poly.entity_id
_entity_poly.type
_entity_poly.pdbx_seq_one_letter_code
_entity_poly.pdbx_strand_id
1 'polypeptide(L)'
;MRSSFLAAAFISLASFSNGLNILLNNDDGFGSGNLRELYRLLKHEGHDVWIVAPATKQSGQGGRSDFTTEGNLTAPSQYDLIPAGAPSIGSDPNDSHIWYYNGTPAACTFVALDYVLPRYADFKVPDLVVTGPNYGTNLGPFVWTLSGTAGAAYAATHRSIPAIALSASNTEVAYFEIKNKTNPATWAAEVSLKAVNAFIDTSPEGGPILPLGYGANVNIPPLTKKPKGLKFVQTRMTGNAHVNEAVLDASEGTFTWANIKPYAAGVNTCLNGDCSMEGETYVVENGGVSISLYTIDYTAPTNAKTKSIMKRLDEIAPE
;
A
#
# COMPACT_ATOMS: atom_id res chain seq x y z
N MET A 1 63.49 32.35 -5.57
CA MET A 1 62.35 31.64 -4.96
C MET A 1 61.06 32.18 -5.57
N ARG A 2 60.45 31.43 -6.50
CA ARG A 2 59.12 31.71 -7.02
C ARG A 2 58.17 30.68 -6.42
N SER A 3 57.24 31.15 -5.60
CA SER A 3 56.23 30.31 -4.94
C SER A 3 54.95 30.37 -5.78
N SER A 4 54.62 29.26 -6.43
CA SER A 4 53.34 29.08 -7.12
C SER A 4 52.30 28.57 -6.12
N PHE A 5 51.22 29.32 -5.93
CA PHE A 5 50.03 28.83 -5.23
C PHE A 5 49.15 28.09 -6.24
N LEU A 6 49.02 26.77 -6.10
CA LEU A 6 47.93 26.01 -6.73
C LEU A 6 46.70 26.12 -5.84
N ALA A 7 45.63 26.73 -6.37
CA ALA A 7 44.29 26.63 -5.81
C ALA A 7 43.68 25.28 -6.24
N ALA A 8 43.47 24.39 -5.29
CA ALA A 8 42.70 23.17 -5.53
C ALA A 8 41.20 23.49 -5.41
N ALA A 9 40.49 23.44 -6.54
CA ALA A 9 39.04 23.49 -6.55
C ALA A 9 38.49 22.12 -6.11
N PHE A 10 37.87 22.07 -4.94
CA PHE A 10 37.06 20.93 -4.51
C PHE A 10 35.73 20.97 -5.25
N ILE A 11 35.58 20.13 -6.28
CA ILE A 11 34.28 19.80 -6.85
C ILE A 11 33.68 18.73 -5.94
N SER A 12 32.66 19.09 -5.14
CA SER A 12 31.88 18.06 -4.46
C SER A 12 31.03 17.36 -5.52
N LEU A 13 31.39 16.13 -5.87
CA LEU A 13 30.50 15.21 -6.55
C LEU A 13 29.37 14.89 -5.56
N ALA A 14 28.28 15.64 -5.65
CA ALA A 14 27.01 15.18 -5.10
C ALA A 14 26.64 13.94 -5.91
N SER A 15 26.67 12.77 -5.26
CA SER A 15 25.99 11.59 -5.79
C SER A 15 24.51 11.94 -5.85
N PHE A 16 24.04 12.38 -7.02
CA PHE A 16 22.62 12.30 -7.31
C PHE A 16 22.31 10.80 -7.36
N SER A 17 21.62 10.26 -6.34
CA SER A 17 20.84 9.06 -6.61
C SER A 17 19.89 9.46 -7.73
N ASN A 18 19.92 8.74 -8.85
CA ASN A 18 18.90 8.94 -9.87
C ASN A 18 17.55 8.68 -9.20
N GLY A 19 16.68 9.69 -9.19
CA GLY A 19 15.35 9.55 -8.62
C GLY A 19 14.62 8.38 -9.24
N LEU A 20 14.06 7.49 -8.41
CA LEU A 20 13.20 6.40 -8.85
C LEU A 20 11.91 6.89 -9.50
N ASN A 21 11.37 6.07 -10.41
CA ASN A 21 10.03 6.21 -10.95
C ASN A 21 9.03 5.47 -10.03
N ILE A 22 8.15 6.21 -9.36
CA ILE A 22 7.26 5.66 -8.34
C ILE A 22 5.80 5.86 -8.76
N LEU A 23 5.02 4.79 -8.77
CA LEU A 23 3.57 4.86 -8.93
C LEU A 23 2.89 4.79 -7.56
N LEU A 24 2.07 5.78 -7.25
CA LEU A 24 1.20 5.84 -6.08
C LEU A 24 -0.24 5.51 -6.43
N ASN A 25 -0.90 4.75 -5.55
CA ASN A 25 -2.32 4.40 -5.60
C ASN A 25 -2.87 4.32 -4.16
N ASN A 26 -4.17 4.14 -3.94
CA ASN A 26 -4.79 3.86 -2.65
C ASN A 26 -6.23 3.33 -2.84
N ASP A 27 -6.96 3.15 -1.75
CA ASP A 27 -8.42 2.95 -1.76
C ASP A 27 -9.22 4.11 -1.15
N ASP A 28 -8.57 5.14 -0.63
CA ASP A 28 -9.27 6.33 -0.13
C ASP A 28 -9.63 7.34 -1.23
N GLY A 29 -8.99 7.25 -2.40
CA GLY A 29 -9.20 8.16 -3.53
C GLY A 29 -8.08 9.18 -3.72
N PHE A 30 -8.00 9.72 -4.95
CA PHE A 30 -6.91 10.61 -5.40
C PHE A 30 -6.85 11.96 -4.66
N GLY A 31 -7.93 12.35 -3.98
CA GLY A 31 -8.03 13.58 -3.17
C GLY A 31 -7.63 13.41 -1.71
N SER A 32 -7.32 12.19 -1.27
CA SER A 32 -6.98 11.92 0.13
C SER A 32 -5.69 12.62 0.57
N GLY A 33 -5.71 13.16 1.78
CA GLY A 33 -4.59 13.89 2.37
C GLY A 33 -3.35 13.04 2.60
N ASN A 34 -3.50 11.78 3.06
CA ASN A 34 -2.36 10.88 3.29
C ASN A 34 -1.58 10.62 1.99
N LEU A 35 -2.29 10.28 0.91
CA LEU A 35 -1.70 10.03 -0.41
C LEU A 35 -0.98 11.26 -0.93
N ARG A 36 -1.63 12.43 -0.87
CA ARG A 36 -1.09 13.70 -1.40
C ARG A 36 0.12 14.20 -0.62
N GLU A 37 0.15 14.00 0.71
CA GLU A 37 1.34 14.32 1.51
C GLU A 37 2.51 13.37 1.22
N LEU A 38 2.26 12.06 1.03
CA LEU A 38 3.32 11.12 0.64
C LEU A 38 3.87 11.45 -0.76
N TYR A 39 2.99 11.75 -1.72
CA TYR A 39 3.37 12.25 -3.05
C TYR A 39 4.28 13.47 -2.96
N ARG A 40 3.87 14.49 -2.19
CA ARG A 40 4.65 15.71 -1.99
C ARG A 40 6.04 15.42 -1.42
N LEU A 41 6.15 14.51 -0.46
CA LEU A 41 7.42 14.15 0.17
C LEU A 41 8.34 13.38 -0.78
N LEU A 42 7.83 12.38 -1.50
CA LEU A 42 8.62 11.61 -2.48
C LEU A 42 9.10 12.50 -3.64
N LYS A 43 8.26 13.40 -4.17
CA LYS A 43 8.70 14.38 -5.19
C LYS A 43 9.79 15.30 -4.65
N HIS A 44 9.70 15.72 -3.38
CA HIS A 44 10.71 16.56 -2.74
C HIS A 44 12.07 15.84 -2.58
N GLU A 45 12.09 14.51 -2.46
CA GLU A 45 13.32 13.70 -2.46
C GLU A 45 13.90 13.47 -3.86
N GLY A 46 13.26 13.99 -4.90
CA GLY A 46 13.76 13.97 -6.28
C GLY A 46 13.27 12.79 -7.12
N HIS A 47 12.31 12.00 -6.62
CA HIS A 47 11.68 10.91 -7.38
C HIS A 47 10.74 11.44 -8.48
N ASP A 48 10.60 10.69 -9.58
CA ASP A 48 9.50 10.90 -10.52
C ASP A 48 8.26 10.11 -10.06
N VAL A 49 7.35 10.80 -9.39
CA VAL A 49 6.17 10.19 -8.78
C VAL A 49 4.93 10.48 -9.60
N TRP A 50 4.10 9.46 -9.79
CA TRP A 50 2.79 9.54 -10.45
C TRP A 50 1.71 8.98 -9.52
N ILE A 51 0.55 9.62 -9.45
CA ILE A 51 -0.65 9.07 -8.79
C ILE A 51 -1.62 8.59 -9.87
N VAL A 52 -2.11 7.37 -9.72
CA VAL A 52 -3.33 6.91 -10.40
C VAL A 52 -4.18 6.19 -9.36
N ALA A 53 -5.24 6.85 -8.92
CA ALA A 53 -6.05 6.40 -7.79
C ALA A 53 -7.55 6.50 -8.09
N PRO A 54 -8.40 5.84 -7.29
CA PRO A 54 -9.85 5.93 -7.45
C PRO A 54 -10.37 7.37 -7.43
N ALA A 55 -11.39 7.64 -8.26
CA ALA A 55 -12.12 8.91 -8.24
C ALA A 55 -12.88 9.11 -6.92
N THR A 56 -13.34 8.03 -6.29
CA THR A 56 -14.08 8.03 -5.02
C THR A 56 -13.50 6.98 -4.07
N LYS A 57 -13.87 7.02 -2.79
CA LYS A 57 -13.43 6.03 -1.79
C LYS A 57 -13.92 4.62 -2.13
N GLN A 58 -13.04 3.64 -1.99
CA GLN A 58 -13.19 2.24 -2.40
C GLN A 58 -12.71 1.26 -1.30
N SER A 59 -13.02 1.51 -0.02
CA SER A 59 -12.67 0.57 1.05
C SER A 59 -13.40 -0.77 0.89
N GLY A 60 -12.76 -1.87 1.32
CA GLY A 60 -13.38 -3.20 1.32
C GLY A 60 -13.44 -3.90 -0.04
N GLN A 61 -12.75 -3.40 -1.07
CA GLN A 61 -12.78 -4.01 -2.41
C GLN A 61 -11.87 -5.24 -2.54
N GLY A 62 -10.97 -5.48 -1.59
CA GLY A 62 -9.98 -6.55 -1.67
C GLY A 62 -9.20 -6.52 -2.99
N GLY A 63 -8.97 -7.70 -3.57
CA GLY A 63 -8.34 -7.85 -4.89
C GLY A 63 -9.29 -7.66 -6.08
N ARG A 64 -10.52 -7.16 -5.89
CA ARG A 64 -11.46 -6.93 -7.00
C ARG A 64 -10.87 -5.93 -7.99
N SER A 65 -10.87 -6.29 -9.28
CA SER A 65 -10.50 -5.42 -10.38
C SER A 65 -11.73 -5.11 -11.24
N ASP A 66 -12.48 -4.10 -10.81
CA ASP A 66 -13.62 -3.57 -11.55
C ASP A 66 -13.21 -2.34 -12.36
N PHE A 67 -13.34 -2.45 -13.68
CA PHE A 67 -13.18 -1.36 -14.65
C PHE A 67 -14.57 -0.82 -14.95
N THR A 68 -14.78 0.50 -14.78
CA THR A 68 -16.10 1.06 -15.04
C THR A 68 -16.55 0.82 -16.47
N THR A 69 -17.85 0.56 -16.64
CA THR A 69 -18.53 0.55 -17.94
C THR A 69 -19.05 1.93 -18.33
N GLU A 70 -18.93 2.92 -17.45
CA GLU A 70 -19.37 4.29 -17.68
C GLU A 70 -18.21 5.12 -18.26
N GLY A 71 -18.45 5.77 -19.41
CA GLY A 71 -17.46 6.68 -20.02
C GLY A 71 -17.20 7.94 -19.19
N ASN A 72 -18.15 8.30 -18.33
CA ASN A 72 -18.16 9.53 -17.55
C ASN A 72 -18.53 9.24 -16.08
N LEU A 73 -18.14 10.12 -15.17
CA LEU A 73 -18.53 10.05 -13.77
C LEU A 73 -20.03 10.29 -13.61
N THR A 74 -20.73 9.38 -12.94
CA THR A 74 -22.18 9.51 -12.68
C THR A 74 -22.49 10.39 -11.46
N ALA A 75 -21.50 10.61 -10.61
CA ALA A 75 -21.52 11.51 -9.45
C ALA A 75 -20.17 12.26 -9.37
N PRO A 76 -20.07 13.36 -8.60
CA PRO A 76 -18.79 14.00 -8.36
C PRO A 76 -17.77 13.03 -7.74
N SER A 77 -16.49 13.27 -8.01
CA SER A 77 -15.40 12.56 -7.36
C SER A 77 -15.32 12.91 -5.87
N GLN A 78 -14.43 12.24 -5.14
CA GLN A 78 -14.13 12.57 -3.74
C GLN A 78 -13.91 14.07 -3.55
N TYR A 79 -14.52 14.63 -2.50
CA TYR A 79 -14.48 16.06 -2.14
C TYR A 79 -14.94 17.01 -3.25
N ASP A 80 -15.81 16.55 -4.16
CA ASP A 80 -16.33 17.30 -5.31
C ASP A 80 -15.24 17.90 -6.21
N LEU A 81 -14.04 17.29 -6.23
CA LEU A 81 -12.89 17.78 -6.99
C LEU A 81 -13.13 17.76 -8.49
N ILE A 82 -13.85 16.75 -8.98
CA ILE A 82 -14.22 16.55 -10.37
C ILE A 82 -15.75 16.42 -10.43
N PRO A 83 -16.45 17.23 -11.25
CA PRO A 83 -17.89 17.20 -11.32
C PRO A 83 -18.43 15.95 -12.02
N ALA A 84 -19.69 15.61 -11.73
CA ALA A 84 -20.43 14.61 -12.51
C ALA A 84 -20.46 15.00 -13.99
N GLY A 85 -20.40 14.00 -14.88
CA GLY A 85 -20.32 14.18 -16.32
C GLY A 85 -18.91 14.40 -16.87
N ALA A 86 -17.89 14.58 -16.02
CA ALA A 86 -16.49 14.51 -16.47
C ALA A 86 -16.13 13.09 -16.93
N PRO A 87 -15.11 12.89 -17.78
CA PRO A 87 -14.66 11.55 -18.19
C PRO A 87 -14.29 10.67 -16.99
N SER A 88 -14.45 9.35 -17.13
CA SER A 88 -14.14 8.38 -16.08
C SER A 88 -12.66 8.26 -15.72
N ILE A 89 -11.79 8.86 -16.51
CA ILE A 89 -10.35 9.02 -16.26
C ILE A 89 -9.93 10.45 -16.61
N GLY A 90 -9.07 11.05 -15.79
CA GLY A 90 -8.51 12.36 -16.08
C GLY A 90 -7.40 12.73 -15.11
N SER A 91 -6.66 13.79 -15.43
CA SER A 91 -5.65 14.36 -14.54
C SER A 91 -6.21 15.48 -13.67
N ASP A 92 -5.55 15.70 -12.54
CA ASP A 92 -5.74 16.87 -11.69
C ASP A 92 -5.43 18.14 -12.49
N PRO A 93 -6.28 19.18 -12.41
CA PRO A 93 -6.10 20.41 -13.19
C PRO A 93 -4.84 21.19 -12.80
N ASN A 94 -4.26 20.94 -11.63
CA ASN A 94 -3.09 21.66 -11.12
C ASN A 94 -1.80 20.81 -11.17
N ASP A 95 -1.88 19.52 -11.44
CA ASP A 95 -0.73 18.63 -11.48
C ASP A 95 -0.96 17.44 -12.43
N SER A 96 -0.25 17.44 -13.57
CA SER A 96 -0.40 16.41 -14.61
C SER A 96 0.11 15.02 -14.21
N HIS A 97 0.83 14.89 -13.08
CA HIS A 97 1.29 13.60 -12.56
C HIS A 97 0.22 12.91 -11.70
N ILE A 98 -0.92 13.56 -11.47
CA ILE A 98 -1.97 13.05 -10.59
C ILE A 98 -3.22 12.75 -11.38
N TRP A 99 -3.65 11.49 -11.36
CA TRP A 99 -4.77 11.00 -12.13
C TRP A 99 -5.81 10.35 -11.23
N TYR A 100 -7.07 10.54 -11.62
CA TYR A 100 -8.19 9.79 -11.08
C TYR A 100 -8.69 8.78 -12.11
N TYR A 101 -9.21 7.65 -11.64
CA TYR A 101 -9.97 6.70 -12.44
C TYR A 101 -11.22 6.23 -11.69
N ASN A 102 -12.35 6.14 -12.39
CA ASN A 102 -13.57 5.57 -11.85
C ASN A 102 -13.47 4.04 -11.85
N GLY A 103 -12.88 3.47 -10.81
CA GLY A 103 -12.73 2.04 -10.68
C GLY A 103 -12.16 1.64 -9.33
N THR A 104 -12.02 0.33 -9.15
CA THR A 104 -11.37 -0.23 -7.96
C THR A 104 -9.87 0.10 -7.90
N PRO A 105 -9.23 0.02 -6.73
CA PRO A 105 -7.79 0.24 -6.58
C PRO A 105 -6.94 -0.67 -7.47
N ALA A 106 -7.28 -1.96 -7.59
CA ALA A 106 -6.57 -2.87 -8.48
C ALA A 106 -6.72 -2.47 -9.96
N ALA A 107 -7.92 -2.05 -10.38
CA ALA A 107 -8.13 -1.53 -11.73
C ALA A 107 -7.33 -0.24 -11.99
N CYS A 108 -7.22 0.66 -10.99
CA CYS A 108 -6.37 1.85 -11.08
C CYS A 108 -4.90 1.48 -11.31
N THR A 109 -4.39 0.44 -10.66
CA THR A 109 -3.02 -0.07 -10.93
C THR A 109 -2.88 -0.52 -12.38
N PHE A 110 -3.83 -1.27 -12.93
CA PHE A 110 -3.75 -1.69 -14.35
C PHE A 110 -3.88 -0.52 -15.32
N VAL A 111 -4.81 0.41 -15.08
CA VAL A 111 -4.95 1.63 -15.88
C VAL A 111 -3.69 2.47 -15.83
N ALA A 112 -3.01 2.55 -14.69
CA ALA A 112 -1.73 3.23 -14.59
C ALA A 112 -0.68 2.60 -15.50
N LEU A 113 -0.49 1.28 -15.38
CA LEU A 113 0.56 0.54 -16.08
C LEU A 113 0.31 0.44 -17.60
N ASP A 114 -0.96 0.27 -18.01
CA ASP A 114 -1.31 -0.06 -19.40
C ASP A 114 -1.84 1.15 -20.19
N TYR A 115 -2.31 2.20 -19.49
CA TYR A 115 -2.85 3.41 -20.11
C TYR A 115 -2.02 4.66 -19.79
N VAL A 116 -1.93 5.05 -18.51
CA VAL A 116 -1.41 6.37 -18.11
C VAL A 116 0.09 6.49 -18.32
N LEU A 117 0.89 5.66 -17.65
CA LEU A 117 2.36 5.77 -17.71
C LEU A 117 2.90 5.66 -19.14
N PRO A 118 2.46 4.68 -19.98
CA PRO A 118 2.97 4.57 -21.35
C PRO A 118 2.64 5.74 -22.27
N ARG A 119 1.68 6.59 -21.92
CA ARG A 119 1.19 7.71 -22.76
C ARG A 119 1.64 9.07 -22.26
N TYR A 120 1.81 9.22 -20.95
CA TYR A 120 1.99 10.53 -20.33
C TYR A 120 3.27 10.65 -19.51
N ALA A 121 3.90 9.54 -19.10
CA ALA A 121 5.16 9.55 -18.38
C ALA A 121 6.35 9.30 -19.32
N ASP A 122 7.55 9.73 -18.90
CA ASP A 122 8.81 9.45 -19.61
C ASP A 122 9.33 8.02 -19.36
N PHE A 123 8.61 7.24 -18.55
CA PHE A 123 8.88 5.82 -18.27
C PHE A 123 7.63 4.96 -18.46
N LYS A 124 7.83 3.67 -18.70
CA LYS A 124 6.72 2.71 -18.94
C LYS A 124 6.45 1.77 -17.77
N VAL A 125 7.49 1.44 -17.00
CA VAL A 125 7.41 0.53 -15.86
C VAL A 125 7.98 1.28 -14.66
N PRO A 126 7.21 1.48 -13.58
CA PRO A 126 7.73 2.10 -12.37
C PRO A 126 8.72 1.15 -11.68
N ASP A 127 9.70 1.74 -11.00
CA ASP A 127 10.67 1.01 -10.17
C ASP A 127 10.01 0.49 -8.88
N LEU A 128 8.97 1.19 -8.42
CA LEU A 128 8.22 0.86 -7.21
C LEU A 128 6.75 1.27 -7.34
N VAL A 129 5.85 0.41 -6.85
CA VAL A 129 4.46 0.80 -6.55
C VAL A 129 4.30 0.97 -5.05
N VAL A 130 3.72 2.09 -4.62
CA VAL A 130 3.38 2.31 -3.22
C VAL A 130 1.89 2.61 -3.12
N THR A 131 1.18 1.88 -2.25
CA THR A 131 -0.27 2.03 -2.11
C THR A 131 -0.62 2.54 -0.71
N GLY A 132 -1.52 3.52 -0.62
CA GLY A 132 -1.83 4.25 0.61
C GLY A 132 -1.01 5.55 0.76
N PRO A 133 -0.80 6.05 1.99
CA PRO A 133 -1.17 5.44 3.26
C PRO A 133 -2.69 5.45 3.50
N ASN A 134 -3.29 4.28 3.69
CA ASN A 134 -4.73 4.15 3.98
C ASN A 134 -5.11 4.80 5.32
N TYR A 135 -6.33 5.36 5.42
CA TYR A 135 -6.91 5.74 6.71
C TYR A 135 -7.42 4.51 7.47
N GLY A 136 -6.64 4.08 8.45
CA GLY A 136 -6.85 2.85 9.21
C GLY A 136 -5.89 1.74 8.81
N THR A 137 -5.72 0.76 9.69
CA THR A 137 -4.76 -0.33 9.53
C THR A 137 -5.34 -1.50 8.74
N ASN A 138 -4.52 -2.19 7.95
CA ASN A 138 -4.82 -3.46 7.29
C ASN A 138 -4.04 -4.61 7.95
N LEU A 139 -4.52 -5.05 9.12
CA LEU A 139 -3.87 -6.05 9.97
C LEU A 139 -4.42 -7.46 9.77
N GLY A 140 -3.51 -8.40 9.59
CA GLY A 140 -3.76 -9.82 9.48
C GLY A 140 -4.15 -10.25 8.07
N PRO A 141 -4.03 -11.55 7.77
CA PRO A 141 -4.33 -12.08 6.44
C PRO A 141 -5.82 -11.97 6.09
N PHE A 142 -6.72 -11.90 7.08
CA PHE A 142 -8.14 -11.66 6.84
C PHE A 142 -8.35 -10.28 6.19
N VAL A 143 -7.92 -9.21 6.86
CA VAL A 143 -8.07 -7.84 6.34
C VAL A 143 -7.24 -7.62 5.09
N TRP A 144 -6.06 -8.25 4.98
CA TRP A 144 -5.24 -8.22 3.76
C TRP A 144 -6.06 -8.57 2.51
N THR A 145 -6.90 -9.60 2.57
CA THR A 145 -7.72 -10.03 1.42
C THR A 145 -8.93 -9.13 1.13
N LEU A 146 -9.31 -8.28 2.08
CA LEU A 146 -10.43 -7.34 1.98
C LEU A 146 -9.99 -5.90 1.69
N SER A 147 -8.71 -5.59 1.89
CA SER A 147 -8.17 -4.24 1.72
C SER A 147 -7.99 -3.89 0.25
N GLY A 148 -8.54 -2.73 -0.16
CA GLY A 148 -8.29 -2.19 -1.50
C GLY A 148 -6.86 -1.67 -1.66
N THR A 149 -6.30 -1.06 -0.61
CA THR A 149 -4.88 -0.67 -0.56
C THR A 149 -3.96 -1.89 -0.77
N ALA A 150 -4.21 -3.00 -0.08
CA ALA A 150 -3.49 -4.25 -0.29
C ALA A 150 -3.72 -4.82 -1.70
N GLY A 151 -4.97 -4.81 -2.19
CA GLY A 151 -5.32 -5.28 -3.53
C GLY A 151 -4.59 -4.56 -4.65
N ALA A 152 -4.40 -3.23 -4.53
CA ALA A 152 -3.61 -2.44 -5.47
C ALA A 152 -2.12 -2.85 -5.49
N ALA A 153 -1.52 -3.10 -4.32
CA ALA A 153 -0.13 -3.59 -4.21
C ALA A 153 -0.01 -5.01 -4.76
N TYR A 154 -1.02 -5.85 -4.51
CA TYR A 154 -1.12 -7.21 -5.02
C TYR A 154 -1.14 -7.25 -6.54
N ALA A 155 -1.93 -6.37 -7.17
CA ALA A 155 -2.00 -6.22 -8.63
C ALA A 155 -0.65 -5.84 -9.26
N ALA A 156 0.11 -4.95 -8.61
CA ALA A 156 1.45 -4.57 -9.05
C ALA A 156 2.45 -5.72 -8.90
N THR A 157 2.41 -6.44 -7.77
CA THR A 157 3.29 -7.58 -7.50
C THR A 157 3.10 -8.68 -8.56
N HIS A 158 1.86 -8.92 -9.00
CA HIS A 158 1.53 -9.85 -10.09
C HIS A 158 2.09 -9.42 -11.46
N ARG A 159 2.35 -8.12 -11.64
CA ARG A 159 2.98 -7.56 -12.82
C ARG A 159 4.51 -7.48 -12.70
N SER A 160 5.10 -8.20 -11.74
CA SER A 160 6.55 -8.25 -11.48
C SER A 160 7.15 -6.92 -11.01
N ILE A 161 6.32 -6.03 -10.46
CA ILE A 161 6.75 -4.74 -9.94
C ILE A 161 6.72 -4.81 -8.41
N PRO A 162 7.82 -4.46 -7.70
CA PRO A 162 7.83 -4.48 -6.25
C PRO A 162 6.79 -3.51 -5.71
N ALA A 163 6.09 -3.89 -4.64
CA ALA A 163 5.00 -3.11 -4.08
C ALA A 163 5.01 -3.04 -2.55
N ILE A 164 4.68 -1.86 -2.02
CA ILE A 164 4.53 -1.60 -0.58
C ILE A 164 3.14 -1.05 -0.33
N ALA A 165 2.32 -1.77 0.43
CA ALA A 165 1.07 -1.28 0.98
C ALA A 165 1.32 -0.59 2.33
N LEU A 166 0.82 0.63 2.48
CA LEU A 166 0.97 1.47 3.66
C LEU A 166 -0.41 1.76 4.26
N SER A 167 -0.50 1.66 5.58
CA SER A 167 -1.73 1.92 6.32
C SER A 167 -1.42 2.71 7.59
N ALA A 168 -2.20 3.74 7.88
CA ALA A 168 -1.99 4.59 9.05
C ALA A 168 -3.31 4.90 9.77
N SER A 169 -3.33 4.70 11.09
CA SER A 169 -4.50 5.04 11.90
C SER A 169 -4.51 6.54 12.24
N ASN A 170 -5.09 7.35 11.34
CA ASN A 170 -5.32 8.78 11.53
C ASN A 170 -6.68 9.22 10.94
N THR A 171 -7.09 10.44 11.26
CA THR A 171 -8.35 11.02 10.77
C THR A 171 -8.28 11.34 9.28
N GLU A 172 -9.35 11.02 8.55
CA GLU A 172 -9.53 11.36 7.15
C GLU A 172 -9.56 12.88 6.95
N VAL A 173 -8.92 13.35 5.89
CA VAL A 173 -8.84 14.79 5.60
C VAL A 173 -8.62 14.99 4.10
N ALA A 174 -9.29 15.97 3.51
CA ALA A 174 -9.05 16.36 2.13
C ALA A 174 -7.67 17.01 2.00
N TYR A 175 -6.94 16.73 0.92
CA TYR A 175 -5.57 17.23 0.76
C TYR A 175 -5.45 18.75 0.88
N PHE A 176 -6.44 19.50 0.38
CA PHE A 176 -6.43 20.97 0.42
C PHE A 176 -6.70 21.55 1.82
N GLU A 177 -7.14 20.74 2.78
CA GLU A 177 -7.32 21.17 4.18
C GLU A 177 -6.04 21.04 5.01
N ILE A 178 -5.01 20.38 4.47
CA ILE A 178 -3.71 20.26 5.13
C ILE A 178 -2.95 21.58 4.99
N LYS A 179 -3.00 22.41 6.04
CA LYS A 179 -2.38 23.75 6.04
C LYS A 179 -0.99 23.79 6.67
N ASN A 180 -0.58 22.76 7.42
CA ASN A 180 0.68 22.76 8.14
C ASN A 180 1.16 21.33 8.48
N LYS A 181 2.42 21.23 8.89
CA LYS A 181 3.11 19.97 9.23
C LYS A 181 2.68 19.33 10.56
N THR A 182 1.66 19.89 11.23
CA THR A 182 1.09 19.31 12.46
C THR A 182 -0.16 18.49 12.18
N ASN A 183 -0.61 18.42 10.92
CA ASN A 183 -1.71 17.54 10.53
C ASN A 183 -1.28 16.05 10.65
N PRO A 184 -2.12 15.17 11.22
CA PRO A 184 -1.85 13.74 11.29
C PRO A 184 -1.54 13.08 9.94
N ALA A 185 -2.10 13.58 8.82
CA ALA A 185 -1.79 13.08 7.49
C ALA A 185 -0.33 13.37 7.08
N THR A 186 0.22 14.52 7.47
CA THR A 186 1.65 14.81 7.28
C THR A 186 2.51 13.86 8.11
N TRP A 187 2.12 13.54 9.35
CA TRP A 187 2.86 12.58 10.18
C TRP A 187 2.80 11.15 9.62
N ALA A 188 1.64 10.73 9.12
CA ALA A 188 1.48 9.46 8.43
C ALA A 188 2.42 9.38 7.23
N ALA A 189 2.42 10.42 6.38
CA ALA A 189 3.32 10.51 5.22
C ALA A 189 4.80 10.52 5.62
N GLU A 190 5.21 11.22 6.68
CA GLU A 190 6.59 11.22 7.18
C GLU A 190 7.05 9.81 7.63
N VAL A 191 6.20 9.07 8.35
CA VAL A 191 6.52 7.71 8.80
C VAL A 191 6.51 6.73 7.62
N SER A 192 5.57 6.90 6.69
CA SER A 192 5.51 6.12 5.44
C SER A 192 6.73 6.33 4.56
N LEU A 193 7.16 7.58 4.37
CA LEU A 193 8.38 7.91 3.63
C LEU A 193 9.59 7.21 4.26
N LYS A 194 9.71 7.24 5.59
CA LYS A 194 10.79 6.53 6.29
C LYS A 194 10.76 5.02 6.03
N ALA A 195 9.58 4.41 5.94
CA ALA A 195 9.45 3.00 5.60
C ALA A 195 9.90 2.73 4.15
N VAL A 196 9.42 3.53 3.20
CA VAL A 196 9.77 3.42 1.77
C VAL A 196 11.28 3.60 1.56
N ASN A 197 11.88 4.62 2.17
CA ASN A 197 13.32 4.85 2.09
C ASN A 197 14.12 3.71 2.71
N ALA A 198 13.64 3.09 3.78
CA ALA A 198 14.33 1.91 4.33
C ALA A 198 14.38 0.75 3.32
N PHE A 199 13.35 0.53 2.50
CA PHE A 199 13.39 -0.47 1.43
C PHE A 199 14.31 -0.06 0.28
N ILE A 200 14.28 1.22 -0.12
CA ILE A 200 15.14 1.74 -1.19
C ILE A 200 16.61 1.67 -0.78
N ASP A 201 16.96 2.19 0.40
CA ASP A 201 18.33 2.33 0.89
C ASP A 201 18.99 0.98 1.21
N THR A 202 18.18 -0.04 1.52
CA THR A 202 18.68 -1.40 1.80
C THR A 202 18.63 -2.32 0.58
N SER A 203 18.17 -1.82 -0.57
CA SER A 203 18.16 -2.60 -1.81
C SER A 203 19.59 -2.87 -2.31
N PRO A 204 19.86 -4.05 -2.91
CA PRO A 204 21.14 -4.33 -3.52
C PRO A 204 21.45 -3.35 -4.65
N GLU A 205 22.72 -2.95 -4.81
CA GLU A 205 23.14 -2.08 -5.91
C GLU A 205 22.76 -2.69 -7.27
N GLY A 206 21.96 -1.98 -8.06
CA GLY A 206 21.44 -2.45 -9.35
C GLY A 206 20.43 -3.60 -9.26
N GLY A 207 20.02 -4.00 -8.06
CA GLY A 207 19.00 -5.02 -7.81
C GLY A 207 17.61 -4.41 -7.61
N PRO A 208 16.55 -5.26 -7.61
CA PRO A 208 15.21 -4.78 -7.34
C PRO A 208 15.04 -4.44 -5.85
N ILE A 209 14.16 -3.47 -5.56
CA ILE A 209 13.83 -3.06 -4.18
C ILE A 209 13.27 -4.23 -3.36
N LEU A 210 12.45 -5.07 -4.00
CA LEU A 210 11.99 -6.35 -3.45
C LEU A 210 12.17 -7.45 -4.51
N PRO A 211 12.43 -8.71 -4.12
CA PRO A 211 12.51 -9.81 -5.06
C PRO A 211 11.19 -10.03 -5.83
N LEU A 212 11.27 -10.69 -6.99
CA LEU A 212 10.10 -11.01 -7.80
C LEU A 212 9.07 -11.82 -7.00
N GLY A 213 7.82 -11.38 -7.07
CA GLY A 213 6.70 -12.00 -6.37
C GLY A 213 6.62 -11.67 -4.87
N TYR A 214 7.45 -10.75 -4.37
CA TYR A 214 7.40 -10.24 -3.00
C TYR A 214 6.81 -8.84 -2.95
N GLY A 215 6.07 -8.56 -1.88
CA GLY A 215 5.66 -7.22 -1.50
C GLY A 215 5.69 -7.05 0.01
N ALA A 216 5.37 -5.84 0.48
CA ALA A 216 5.33 -5.52 1.91
C ALA A 216 3.99 -4.89 2.31
N ASN A 217 3.51 -5.26 3.51
CA ASN A 217 2.41 -4.62 4.21
C ASN A 217 2.98 -3.89 5.43
N VAL A 218 2.78 -2.58 5.50
CA VAL A 218 3.32 -1.72 6.55
C VAL A 218 2.18 -1.02 7.26
N ASN A 219 2.04 -1.27 8.57
CA ASN A 219 0.99 -0.66 9.38
C ASN A 219 1.59 0.27 10.44
N ILE A 220 1.09 1.50 10.44
CA ILE A 220 1.49 2.58 11.34
C ILE A 220 0.46 2.67 12.47
N PRO A 221 0.90 2.70 13.74
CA PRO A 221 0.01 2.75 14.89
C PRO A 221 -0.73 4.09 14.97
N PRO A 222 -1.79 4.20 15.78
CA PRO A 222 -2.54 5.44 15.94
C PRO A 222 -1.66 6.66 16.24
N LEU A 223 -1.74 7.67 15.38
CA LEU A 223 -0.93 8.90 15.48
C LEU A 223 -1.69 10.00 16.23
N THR A 224 -1.86 9.83 17.55
CA THR A 224 -2.55 10.82 18.40
C THR A 224 -1.70 12.06 18.73
N LYS A 225 -0.39 12.00 18.48
CA LYS A 225 0.58 13.06 18.66
C LYS A 225 1.72 12.88 17.66
N LYS A 226 2.52 13.93 17.43
CA LYS A 226 3.68 13.85 16.53
C LYS A 226 4.57 12.65 16.91
N PRO A 227 4.81 11.71 15.99
CA PRO A 227 5.55 10.49 16.29
C PRO A 227 7.00 10.82 16.64
N LYS A 228 7.54 10.16 17.68
CA LYS A 228 8.94 10.25 18.09
C LYS A 228 9.44 8.85 18.39
N GLY A 229 10.51 8.44 17.72
CA GLY A 229 11.19 7.18 18.01
C GLY A 229 10.35 5.91 17.78
N LEU A 230 9.43 5.92 16.79
CA LEU A 230 8.68 4.70 16.45
C LEU A 230 9.65 3.57 16.06
N LYS A 231 9.44 2.40 16.66
CA LYS A 231 10.17 1.18 16.35
C LYS A 231 9.53 0.51 15.14
N PHE A 232 10.32 0.25 14.11
CA PHE A 232 9.94 -0.57 12.97
C PHE A 232 10.30 -2.02 13.29
N VAL A 233 9.34 -2.92 13.15
CA VAL A 233 9.49 -4.33 13.53
C VAL A 233 9.11 -5.19 12.34
N GLN A 234 10.01 -6.10 11.94
CA GLN A 234 9.66 -7.14 10.98
C GLN A 234 8.69 -8.11 11.65
N THR A 235 7.55 -8.34 11.02
CA THR A 235 6.44 -9.11 11.59
C THR A 235 5.99 -10.20 10.63
N ARG A 236 5.24 -11.16 11.18
CA ARG A 236 4.35 -12.01 10.39
C ARG A 236 2.93 -11.43 10.43
N MET A 237 2.13 -11.68 9.39
CA MET A 237 0.72 -11.27 9.37
C MET A 237 -0.15 -12.08 10.35
N THR A 238 0.31 -13.27 10.76
CA THR A 238 -0.39 -14.17 11.69
C THR A 238 0.11 -13.99 13.13
N GLY A 239 -0.54 -14.64 14.11
CA GLY A 239 -0.14 -14.56 15.51
C GLY A 239 -0.75 -13.33 16.17
N ASN A 240 -2.02 -13.44 16.59
CA ASN A 240 -2.90 -12.34 17.02
C ASN A 240 -3.64 -11.62 15.87
N ALA A 241 -3.75 -12.26 14.70
CA ALA A 241 -4.62 -11.76 13.63
C ALA A 241 -6.10 -11.82 14.06
N HIS A 242 -6.82 -10.72 13.84
CA HIS A 242 -8.27 -10.63 14.07
C HIS A 242 -9.05 -11.20 12.87
N VAL A 243 -10.27 -11.65 13.13
CA VAL A 243 -11.28 -12.03 12.12
C VAL A 243 -12.63 -11.53 12.63
N ASN A 244 -13.50 -11.13 11.71
CA ASN A 244 -14.79 -10.55 12.05
C ASN A 244 -15.85 -11.61 12.40
N GLU A 245 -16.71 -11.28 13.36
CA GLU A 245 -18.04 -11.86 13.52
C GLU A 245 -19.11 -10.83 13.13
N ALA A 246 -20.22 -11.31 12.56
CA ALA A 246 -21.37 -10.46 12.28
C ALA A 246 -22.18 -10.24 13.56
N VAL A 247 -22.49 -8.99 13.87
CA VAL A 247 -23.22 -8.59 15.08
C VAL A 247 -24.51 -7.90 14.66
N LEU A 248 -25.67 -8.45 15.07
CA LEU A 248 -26.98 -7.84 14.82
C LEU A 248 -27.20 -6.65 15.74
N ASP A 249 -27.43 -5.47 15.17
CA ASP A 249 -28.09 -4.35 15.84
C ASP A 249 -29.60 -4.59 15.77
N ALA A 250 -30.17 -5.10 16.86
CA ALA A 250 -31.58 -5.46 16.92
C ALA A 250 -32.52 -4.24 16.90
N SER A 251 -32.05 -3.06 17.31
CA SER A 251 -32.84 -1.81 17.24
C SER A 251 -33.07 -1.37 15.80
N GLU A 252 -32.03 -1.47 14.97
CA GLU A 252 -32.06 -1.00 13.59
C GLU A 252 -32.36 -2.12 12.58
N GLY A 253 -32.29 -3.39 13.01
CA GLY A 253 -32.42 -4.55 12.12
C GLY A 253 -31.27 -4.68 11.13
N THR A 254 -30.10 -4.14 11.47
CA THR A 254 -28.90 -4.11 10.62
C THR A 254 -27.75 -4.90 11.25
N PHE A 255 -26.69 -5.18 10.49
CA PHE A 255 -25.50 -5.84 11.00
C PHE A 255 -24.30 -4.89 11.02
N THR A 256 -23.51 -4.99 12.08
CA THR A 256 -22.14 -4.48 12.17
C THR A 256 -21.19 -5.66 12.35
N TRP A 257 -19.92 -5.38 12.65
CA TRP A 257 -18.91 -6.38 12.91
C TRP A 257 -18.22 -6.17 14.26
N ALA A 258 -17.74 -7.26 14.85
CA ALA A 258 -16.81 -7.27 15.97
C ALA A 258 -15.67 -8.25 15.69
N ASN A 259 -14.63 -8.25 16.53
CA ASN A 259 -13.54 -9.23 16.43
C ASN A 259 -13.89 -10.49 17.22
N ILE A 260 -13.79 -11.67 16.59
CA ILE A 260 -13.95 -12.97 17.27
C ILE A 260 -12.97 -13.06 18.44
N LYS A 261 -13.47 -13.43 19.64
CA LYS A 261 -12.67 -13.70 20.84
C LYS A 261 -12.99 -15.08 21.47
N PRO A 262 -11.97 -15.86 21.90
CA PRO A 262 -10.53 -15.65 21.67
C PRO A 262 -10.20 -15.70 20.17
N TYR A 263 -8.99 -15.24 19.79
CA TYR A 263 -8.57 -15.19 18.38
C TYR A 263 -8.81 -16.51 17.66
N ALA A 264 -9.39 -16.45 16.45
CA ALA A 264 -9.67 -17.64 15.66
C ALA A 264 -8.38 -18.43 15.35
N ALA A 265 -8.39 -19.73 15.64
CA ALA A 265 -7.22 -20.59 15.46
C ALA A 265 -6.82 -20.75 13.98
N GLY A 266 -7.79 -20.77 13.06
CA GLY A 266 -7.55 -20.98 11.63
C GLY A 266 -6.62 -19.92 11.03
N VAL A 267 -6.97 -18.64 11.18
CA VAL A 267 -6.18 -17.51 10.65
C VAL A 267 -4.79 -17.41 11.32
N ASN A 268 -4.68 -17.89 12.55
CA ASN A 268 -3.46 -17.81 13.36
C ASN A 268 -2.64 -19.11 13.33
N THR A 269 -3.04 -20.10 12.53
CA THR A 269 -2.30 -21.36 12.42
C THR A 269 -0.94 -21.09 11.80
N CYS A 270 0.12 -21.47 12.53
CA CYS A 270 1.47 -21.52 12.00
C CYS A 270 1.59 -22.70 11.01
N LEU A 271 1.55 -22.41 9.71
CA LEU A 271 1.68 -23.42 8.65
C LEU A 271 3.09 -23.45 8.08
N ASN A 272 3.59 -22.29 7.66
CA ASN A 272 4.92 -22.10 7.07
C ASN A 272 5.53 -20.79 7.63
N GLY A 273 6.84 -20.65 7.54
CA GLY A 273 7.58 -19.45 7.97
C GLY A 273 8.03 -19.47 9.43
N ASP A 274 8.58 -18.35 9.89
CA ASP A 274 9.07 -18.18 11.26
C ASP A 274 7.95 -17.71 12.19
N CYS A 275 7.46 -18.62 13.01
CA CYS A 275 6.39 -18.35 13.96
C CYS A 275 6.87 -17.79 15.30
N SER A 276 8.18 -17.65 15.49
CA SER A 276 8.77 -16.92 16.62
C SER A 276 8.67 -15.41 16.44
N MET A 277 8.48 -14.94 15.20
CA MET A 277 8.23 -13.53 14.91
C MET A 277 6.92 -13.05 15.53
N GLU A 278 6.95 -11.80 16.01
CA GLU A 278 5.76 -11.09 16.49
C GLU A 278 4.74 -10.93 15.35
N GLY A 279 3.46 -11.04 15.70
CA GLY A 279 2.38 -10.74 14.76
C GLY A 279 2.14 -9.25 14.63
N GLU A 280 1.80 -8.81 13.42
CA GLU A 280 1.65 -7.38 13.13
C GLU A 280 0.58 -6.68 13.97
N THR A 281 -0.53 -7.36 14.25
CA THR A 281 -1.57 -6.84 15.14
C THR A 281 -1.00 -6.49 16.51
N TYR A 282 -0.22 -7.40 17.11
CA TYR A 282 0.36 -7.19 18.43
C TYR A 282 1.32 -6.00 18.42
N VAL A 283 2.20 -5.91 17.42
CA VAL A 283 3.16 -4.80 17.29
C VAL A 283 2.45 -3.45 17.19
N VAL A 284 1.43 -3.36 16.35
CA VAL A 284 0.70 -2.10 16.11
C VAL A 284 -0.13 -1.69 17.31
N GLU A 285 -0.81 -2.64 17.98
CA GLU A 285 -1.54 -2.40 19.23
C GLU A 285 -0.61 -1.90 20.36
N ASN A 286 0.68 -2.25 20.31
CA ASN A 286 1.71 -1.79 21.26
C ASN A 286 2.53 -0.58 20.76
N GLY A 287 2.06 0.11 19.71
CA GLY A 287 2.65 1.38 19.25
C GLY A 287 3.89 1.25 18.38
N GLY A 288 4.21 0.04 17.90
CA GLY A 288 5.23 -0.18 16.88
C GLY A 288 4.68 -0.04 15.45
N VAL A 289 5.57 0.21 14.49
CA VAL A 289 5.27 0.08 13.06
C VAL A 289 5.58 -1.34 12.64
N SER A 290 4.59 -2.06 12.11
CA SER A 290 4.81 -3.42 11.61
C SER A 290 5.26 -3.39 10.15
N ILE A 291 6.14 -4.33 9.78
CA ILE A 291 6.54 -4.59 8.40
C ILE A 291 6.39 -6.09 8.16
N SER A 292 5.32 -6.48 7.47
CA SER A 292 5.07 -7.87 7.09
C SER A 292 5.34 -8.07 5.61
N LEU A 293 6.31 -8.92 5.27
CA LEU A 293 6.53 -9.33 3.88
C LEU A 293 5.49 -10.36 3.46
N TYR A 294 4.98 -10.26 2.24
CA TYR A 294 4.11 -11.26 1.63
C TYR A 294 4.69 -11.72 0.30
N THR A 295 4.22 -12.89 -0.17
CA THR A 295 4.54 -13.43 -1.49
C THR A 295 3.28 -13.81 -2.25
N ILE A 296 3.40 -13.94 -3.57
CA ILE A 296 2.33 -14.42 -4.46
C ILE A 296 2.51 -15.89 -4.87
N ASP A 297 3.13 -16.69 -4.00
CA ASP A 297 3.36 -18.11 -4.25
C ASP A 297 2.11 -18.94 -3.90
N TYR A 298 1.43 -19.41 -4.93
CA TYR A 298 0.28 -20.30 -4.83
C TYR A 298 0.62 -21.79 -5.09
N THR A 299 1.91 -22.14 -5.10
CA THR A 299 2.35 -23.52 -5.30
C THR A 299 1.74 -24.42 -4.22
N ALA A 300 1.17 -25.55 -4.66
CA ALA A 300 0.49 -26.47 -3.77
C ALA A 300 1.43 -26.96 -2.65
N PRO A 301 1.05 -26.80 -1.37
CA PRO A 301 1.92 -27.20 -0.27
C PRO A 301 2.12 -28.72 -0.27
N THR A 302 3.37 -29.15 -0.20
CA THR A 302 3.72 -30.57 -0.17
C THR A 302 4.21 -30.96 1.22
N ASN A 303 3.33 -31.49 2.06
CA ASN A 303 3.65 -31.93 3.43
C ASN A 303 2.83 -33.17 3.83
N ALA A 304 3.06 -33.68 5.05
CA ALA A 304 2.37 -34.87 5.54
C ALA A 304 0.84 -34.72 5.59
N LYS A 305 0.33 -33.52 5.91
CA LYS A 305 -1.11 -33.24 5.97
C LYS A 305 -1.72 -33.28 4.56
N THR A 306 -1.08 -32.64 3.57
CA THR A 306 -1.58 -32.67 2.19
C THR A 306 -1.48 -34.06 1.57
N LYS A 307 -0.40 -34.80 1.81
CA LYS A 307 -0.29 -36.22 1.41
C LYS A 307 -1.38 -37.10 2.03
N SER A 308 -1.69 -36.90 3.31
CA SER A 308 -2.77 -37.63 3.99
C SER A 308 -4.15 -37.26 3.45
N ILE A 309 -4.37 -36.00 3.05
CA ILE A 309 -5.61 -35.58 2.39
C ILE A 309 -5.72 -36.28 1.04
N MET A 310 -4.69 -36.22 0.20
CA MET A 310 -4.68 -36.84 -1.12
C MET A 310 -4.90 -38.35 -1.06
N LYS A 311 -4.23 -39.07 -0.15
CA LYS A 311 -4.46 -40.52 0.04
C LYS A 311 -5.93 -40.86 0.31
N ARG A 312 -6.63 -40.06 1.13
CA ARG A 312 -8.07 -40.26 1.40
C ARG A 312 -8.95 -39.95 0.19
N LEU A 313 -8.48 -39.08 -0.72
CA LEU A 313 -9.19 -38.77 -1.96
C LEU A 313 -8.92 -39.83 -3.03
N ASP A 314 -7.74 -40.44 -3.05
CA ASP A 314 -7.40 -41.55 -3.95
C ASP A 314 -8.30 -42.78 -3.71
N GLU A 315 -8.77 -42.98 -2.48
CA GLU A 315 -9.78 -43.99 -2.11
C GLU A 315 -11.18 -43.73 -2.72
N ILE A 316 -11.41 -42.55 -3.34
CA ILE A 316 -12.66 -42.12 -3.98
C ILE A 316 -12.56 -42.15 -5.52
N ALA A 317 -11.37 -42.33 -6.09
CA ALA A 317 -11.20 -42.41 -7.53
C ALA A 317 -11.79 -43.73 -8.08
N PRO A 318 -12.75 -43.71 -9.01
CA PRO A 318 -13.19 -44.94 -9.67
C PRO A 318 -12.06 -45.54 -10.51
N GLU A 319 -11.99 -46.88 -10.54
CA GLU A 319 -11.12 -47.65 -11.44
C GLU A 319 -11.32 -47.28 -12.93
#